data_AF-A0AAW1DL14-F1
#
_entry.id   AF-A0AAW1DL14-F1
#
_cell.length_a   1.000
_cell.length_b   1.000
_cell.length_c   1.000
_cell.angle_alpha   90.00
_cell.angle_beta   90.00
_cell.angle_gamma   90.00
#
_symmetry.space_group_name_H-M   'P 1'
#
loop_
_entity.id
_entity.type
_entity.pdbx_description
1 polymer ?
#
loop_
_entity_poly.entity_id
_entity_poly.type
_entity_poly.pdbx_seq_one_letter_code
_entity_poly.pdbx_strand_id
1 'polypeptide(L)'
;MAYFDIYVSICPTDSIRKEQLQLIALSSLMMATKVEEFKCLPMEDVRFLCDEIFTEDQILLTEKSIIEVLEWKCYRDTPNMWLLRFLHILNKTITKKEFSLCTRLLDLATFDLEYLNFPNSIFAAACIKLVISVDIFPLYCHPKFSLKLKNCTFWLSKYLQNINVRLNSSNEKFINYKTENEICLRLPHLSLIQSYDSNIDIFNKKTEVNFIHSDKHTSKIDSSAII
;
A
#
# COMPACT_ATOMS: atom_id res chain seq x y z
N MET A 1 -0.62 -3.60 -6.33
CA MET A 1 0.78 -3.44 -5.92
C MET A 1 1.55 -4.75 -6.00
N ALA A 2 1.23 -5.78 -5.21
CA ALA A 2 2.03 -7.02 -5.13
C ALA A 2 2.45 -7.64 -6.49
N TYR A 3 1.51 -7.87 -7.44
CA TYR A 3 1.86 -8.47 -8.74
C TYR A 3 2.83 -7.62 -9.55
N PHE A 4 2.60 -6.31 -9.58
CA PHE A 4 3.45 -5.35 -10.27
C PHE A 4 4.86 -5.32 -9.67
N ASP A 5 4.96 -5.23 -8.34
CA ASP A 5 6.24 -5.16 -7.64
C ASP A 5 7.08 -6.41 -7.88
N ILE A 6 6.45 -7.59 -7.85
CA ILE A 6 7.14 -8.87 -8.11
C ILE A 6 7.62 -8.93 -9.56
N TYR A 7 6.75 -8.59 -10.51
CA TYR A 7 7.08 -8.62 -11.94
C TYR A 7 8.29 -7.72 -12.23
N VAL A 8 8.26 -6.48 -11.75
CA VAL A 8 9.35 -5.52 -11.92
C VAL A 8 10.61 -5.95 -11.18
N SER A 9 10.50 -6.62 -10.02
CA SER A 9 11.67 -7.10 -9.27
C SER A 9 12.43 -8.24 -9.97
N ILE A 10 11.74 -9.04 -10.77
CA ILE A 10 12.31 -10.20 -11.47
C ILE A 10 12.80 -9.81 -12.88
N CYS A 11 12.09 -8.91 -13.54
CA CYS A 11 12.46 -8.44 -14.86
C CYS A 11 13.67 -7.48 -14.81
N PRO A 12 14.64 -7.58 -15.75
CA PRO A 12 15.79 -6.68 -15.80
C PRO A 12 15.36 -5.22 -16.00
N THR A 13 15.93 -4.29 -15.22
CA THR A 13 15.61 -2.85 -15.26
C THR A 13 15.82 -2.21 -16.62
N ASP A 14 16.77 -2.72 -17.40
CA ASP A 14 17.10 -2.18 -18.73
C ASP A 14 16.09 -2.58 -19.81
N SER A 15 15.18 -3.52 -19.49
CA SER A 15 14.20 -4.05 -20.45
C SER A 15 12.85 -3.34 -20.42
N ILE A 16 12.53 -2.60 -19.34
CA ILE A 16 11.18 -2.03 -19.14
C ILE A 16 11.19 -0.53 -19.46
N ARG A 17 10.47 -0.15 -20.52
CA ARG A 17 10.25 1.27 -20.85
C ARG A 17 9.14 1.86 -19.98
N LYS A 18 9.16 3.18 -19.77
CA LYS A 18 8.11 3.90 -19.01
C LYS A 18 6.70 3.64 -19.55
N GLU A 19 6.55 3.59 -20.86
CA GLU A 19 5.27 3.31 -21.54
C GLU A 19 4.73 1.90 -21.23
N GLN A 20 5.63 0.94 -20.99
CA GLN A 20 5.25 -0.44 -20.65
C GLN A 20 4.83 -0.58 -19.18
N LEU A 21 5.23 0.35 -18.30
CA LEU A 21 4.83 0.28 -16.89
C LEU A 21 3.31 0.42 -16.73
N GLN A 22 2.67 1.27 -17.54
CA GLN A 22 1.21 1.39 -17.52
C GLN A 22 0.54 0.08 -17.97
N LEU A 23 1.04 -0.53 -19.04
CA LEU A 23 0.55 -1.83 -19.53
C LEU A 23 0.70 -2.94 -18.48
N ILE A 24 1.86 -3.04 -17.82
CA ILE A 24 2.12 -4.02 -16.76
C ILE A 24 1.20 -3.76 -15.55
N ALA A 25 1.03 -2.49 -15.16
CA ALA A 25 0.17 -2.11 -14.04
C ALA A 25 -1.31 -2.46 -14.30
N LEU A 26 -1.83 -2.18 -15.50
CA LEU A 26 -3.18 -2.54 -15.90
C LEU A 26 -3.38 -4.05 -15.94
N SER A 27 -2.44 -4.77 -16.56
CA SER A 27 -2.51 -6.23 -16.66
C SER A 27 -2.47 -6.86 -15.27
N SER A 28 -1.65 -6.30 -14.36
CA SER A 28 -1.61 -6.68 -12.95
C SER A 28 -2.92 -6.39 -12.22
N LEU A 29 -3.56 -5.26 -12.51
CA LEU A 29 -4.86 -4.89 -11.93
C LEU A 29 -5.97 -5.81 -12.43
N MET A 30 -6.02 -6.07 -13.73
CA MET A 30 -6.99 -6.99 -14.34
C MET A 30 -6.85 -8.39 -13.72
N MET A 31 -5.62 -8.90 -13.62
CA MET A 31 -5.33 -10.18 -12.95
C MET A 31 -5.81 -10.18 -11.49
N ALA A 32 -5.57 -9.10 -10.75
CA ALA A 32 -6.05 -8.96 -9.37
C ALA A 32 -7.58 -9.06 -9.28
N THR A 33 -8.30 -8.34 -10.16
CA THR A 33 -9.77 -8.38 -10.17
C THR A 33 -10.31 -9.76 -10.54
N LYS A 34 -9.66 -10.52 -11.43
CA LYS A 34 -10.05 -11.91 -11.73
C LYS A 34 -9.90 -12.85 -10.52
N VAL A 35 -8.95 -12.57 -9.64
CA VAL A 35 -8.65 -13.41 -8.46
C VAL A 35 -9.47 -13.03 -7.25
N GLU A 36 -9.69 -11.74 -7.01
CA GLU A 36 -10.28 -11.24 -5.74
C GLU A 36 -11.75 -10.81 -5.87
N GLU A 37 -12.20 -10.37 -7.04
CA GLU A 37 -13.56 -9.81 -7.22
C GLU A 37 -14.58 -10.83 -7.67
N PHE A 38 -15.82 -10.67 -7.21
CA PHE A 38 -16.95 -11.45 -7.75
C PHE A 38 -17.22 -11.12 -9.21
N LYS A 39 -17.08 -9.83 -9.57
CA LYS A 39 -17.20 -9.33 -10.94
C LYS A 39 -15.89 -8.68 -11.35
N CYS A 40 -15.17 -9.35 -12.24
CA CYS A 40 -13.94 -8.85 -12.83
C CYS A 40 -14.17 -7.58 -13.65
N LEU A 41 -13.14 -6.73 -13.75
CA LEU A 41 -13.08 -5.61 -14.68
C LEU A 41 -13.05 -6.15 -16.13
N PRO A 42 -14.02 -5.79 -16.99
CA PRO A 42 -14.06 -6.28 -18.37
C PRO A 42 -12.98 -5.59 -19.22
N MET A 43 -12.64 -6.23 -20.35
CA MET A 43 -11.55 -5.76 -21.21
C MET A 43 -11.86 -4.39 -21.83
N GLU A 44 -13.12 -4.11 -22.16
CA GLU A 44 -13.52 -2.81 -22.70
C GLU A 44 -13.24 -1.67 -21.71
N ASP A 45 -13.52 -1.89 -20.41
CA ASP A 45 -13.31 -0.89 -19.37
C ASP A 45 -11.81 -0.62 -19.15
N VAL A 46 -10.97 -1.66 -19.20
CA VAL A 46 -9.50 -1.50 -19.10
C VAL A 46 -8.95 -0.69 -20.27
N ARG A 47 -9.42 -0.94 -21.48
CA ARG A 47 -9.01 -0.20 -22.68
C ARG A 47 -9.48 1.25 -22.61
N PHE A 48 -10.70 1.47 -22.14
CA PHE A 48 -11.25 2.81 -21.92
C PHE A 48 -10.44 3.59 -20.88
N LEU A 49 -10.02 2.96 -19.77
CA LEU A 49 -9.18 3.59 -18.74
C LEU A 49 -7.83 4.09 -19.24
N CYS A 50 -7.37 3.61 -20.40
CA CYS A 50 -6.06 3.93 -20.96
C CYS A 50 -6.15 4.56 -22.34
N ASP A 51 -7.25 5.25 -22.64
CA ASP A 51 -7.46 5.98 -23.89
C ASP A 51 -7.18 5.13 -25.14
N GLU A 52 -7.46 3.83 -25.07
CA GLU A 52 -7.23 2.84 -26.13
C GLU A 52 -5.77 2.76 -26.64
N ILE A 53 -4.79 3.20 -25.85
CA ILE A 53 -3.37 3.18 -26.22
C ILE A 53 -2.86 1.75 -26.47
N PHE A 54 -3.38 0.78 -25.73
CA PHE A 54 -2.96 -0.62 -25.79
C PHE A 54 -4.00 -1.50 -26.48
N THR A 55 -3.52 -2.45 -27.28
CA THR A 55 -4.38 -3.46 -27.91
C THR A 55 -4.71 -4.58 -26.93
N GLU A 56 -5.83 -5.27 -27.16
CA GLU A 56 -6.25 -6.42 -26.34
C GLU A 56 -5.17 -7.51 -26.32
N ASP A 57 -4.59 -7.83 -27.47
CA ASP A 57 -3.50 -8.80 -27.57
C ASP A 57 -2.29 -8.43 -26.69
N GLN A 58 -1.92 -7.15 -26.63
CA GLN A 58 -0.81 -6.70 -25.79
C GLN A 58 -1.10 -6.90 -24.30
N ILE A 59 -2.34 -6.64 -23.89
CA ILE A 59 -2.78 -6.80 -22.50
C ILE A 59 -2.79 -8.28 -22.12
N LEU A 60 -3.34 -9.14 -22.99
CA LEU A 60 -3.38 -10.60 -22.77
C LEU A 60 -1.98 -11.22 -22.74
N LEU A 61 -1.07 -10.79 -23.63
CA LEU A 61 0.32 -11.24 -23.64
C LEU A 61 1.05 -10.84 -22.35
N THR A 62 0.81 -9.62 -21.87
CA THR A 62 1.41 -9.12 -20.62
C THR A 62 0.81 -9.82 -19.40
N GLU A 63 -0.49 -10.08 -19.38
CA GLU A 63 -1.12 -10.88 -18.32
C GLU A 63 -0.50 -12.28 -18.26
N LYS A 64 -0.32 -12.93 -19.42
CA LYS A 64 0.33 -14.24 -19.51
C LYS A 64 1.77 -14.21 -18.98
N SER A 65 2.57 -13.21 -19.36
CA SER A 65 3.95 -13.10 -18.86
C SER A 65 4.00 -12.89 -17.34
N ILE A 66 3.06 -12.11 -16.77
CA ILE A 66 2.95 -11.92 -15.33
C ILE A 66 2.65 -13.26 -14.62
N ILE A 67 1.72 -14.06 -15.14
CA ILE A 67 1.39 -15.38 -14.57
C ILE A 67 2.59 -16.33 -14.61
N GLU A 68 3.34 -16.33 -15.71
CA GLU A 68 4.54 -17.14 -15.87
C GLU A 68 5.62 -16.75 -14.85
N VAL A 69 5.87 -15.46 -14.67
CA VAL A 69 6.80 -14.92 -13.66
C VAL A 69 6.36 -15.26 -12.23
N LEU A 70 5.06 -15.28 -11.97
CA LEU A 70 4.50 -15.63 -10.67
C LEU A 70 4.48 -17.15 -10.41
N GLU A 71 4.85 -17.98 -11.38
CA GLU A 71 4.75 -19.45 -11.30
C GLU A 71 3.35 -19.91 -10.87
N TRP A 72 2.30 -19.26 -11.38
CA TRP A 72 0.90 -19.52 -10.99
C TRP A 72 0.58 -19.29 -9.50
N LYS A 73 1.48 -18.67 -8.73
CA LYS A 73 1.23 -18.27 -7.32
C LYS A 73 0.46 -16.95 -7.27
N CYS A 74 -0.78 -17.00 -7.76
CA CYS A 74 -1.66 -15.86 -7.90
C CYS A 74 -2.26 -15.41 -6.56
N TYR A 75 -2.50 -16.31 -5.60
CA TYR A 75 -3.00 -15.89 -4.29
C TYR A 75 -1.88 -15.30 -3.43
N ARG A 76 -2.00 -14.03 -3.03
CA ARG A 76 -1.02 -13.33 -2.18
C ARG A 76 -1.71 -12.58 -1.06
N ASP A 77 -1.20 -12.74 0.16
CA ASP A 77 -1.71 -11.99 1.30
C ASP A 77 -1.39 -10.49 1.12
N THR A 78 -2.39 -9.62 1.22
CA THR A 78 -2.19 -8.16 1.26
C THR A 78 -2.17 -7.65 2.70
N PRO A 79 -1.55 -6.48 2.97
CA PRO A 79 -1.60 -5.89 4.31
C PRO A 79 -3.04 -5.63 4.80
N ASN A 80 -3.97 -5.31 3.90
CA ASN A 80 -5.39 -5.15 4.24
C ASN A 80 -6.05 -6.48 4.70
N MET A 81 -5.69 -7.62 4.09
CA MET A 81 -6.13 -8.93 4.58
C MET A 81 -5.61 -9.21 6.01
N TRP A 82 -4.34 -8.91 6.28
CA TRP A 82 -3.74 -9.08 7.61
C TRP A 82 -4.37 -8.16 8.65
N LEU A 83 -4.66 -6.91 8.29
CA LEU A 83 -5.41 -5.98 9.13
C LEU A 83 -6.72 -6.63 9.59
N LEU A 84 -7.58 -7.05 8.66
CA LEU A 84 -8.86 -7.68 8.97
C LEU A 84 -8.72 -8.95 9.81
N ARG A 85 -7.74 -9.81 9.50
CA ARG A 85 -7.46 -11.02 10.29
C ARG A 85 -7.16 -10.67 11.75
N PHE A 86 -6.33 -9.66 12.00
CA PHE A 86 -6.04 -9.22 13.36
C PHE A 86 -7.25 -8.60 14.06
N LEU A 87 -8.06 -7.80 13.36
CA LEU A 87 -9.27 -7.24 13.95
C LEU A 87 -10.26 -8.33 14.37
N HIS A 88 -10.39 -9.37 13.54
CA HIS A 88 -11.21 -10.54 13.84
C HIS A 88 -10.68 -11.31 15.06
N ILE A 89 -9.38 -11.63 15.11
CA ILE A 89 -8.76 -12.34 16.24
C ILE A 89 -8.90 -11.56 17.55
N LEU A 90 -8.75 -10.24 17.50
CA LEU A 90 -8.90 -9.38 18.67
C LEU A 90 -10.35 -9.22 19.12
N ASN A 91 -11.34 -9.72 18.34
CA ASN A 91 -12.78 -9.55 18.57
C ASN A 91 -13.16 -8.09 18.89
N LYS A 92 -12.43 -7.13 18.32
CA LYS A 92 -12.60 -5.71 18.63
C LYS A 92 -13.57 -5.08 17.66
N THR A 93 -14.64 -4.47 18.18
CA THR A 93 -15.48 -3.58 17.39
C THR A 93 -14.70 -2.30 17.12
N ILE A 94 -14.50 -1.99 15.85
CA ILE A 94 -13.73 -0.83 15.40
C ILE A 94 -14.68 0.12 14.70
N THR A 95 -14.51 1.40 14.99
CA THR A 95 -15.30 2.43 14.34
C THR A 95 -14.88 2.56 12.88
N LYS A 96 -15.83 2.90 12.01
CA LYS A 96 -15.55 3.12 10.59
C LYS A 96 -14.41 4.12 10.33
N LYS A 97 -14.29 5.13 11.20
CA LYS A 97 -13.23 6.14 11.16
C LYS A 97 -11.85 5.53 11.42
N GLU A 98 -11.70 4.74 12.47
CA GLU A 98 -10.43 4.08 12.80
C GLU A 98 -9.99 3.12 11.70
N PHE A 99 -10.92 2.35 11.13
CA PHE A 99 -10.61 1.46 10.02
C PHE A 99 -10.19 2.23 8.76
N SER A 100 -10.92 3.29 8.40
CA SER A 100 -10.57 4.15 7.27
C SER A 100 -9.21 4.82 7.46
N LEU A 101 -8.87 5.22 8.69
CA LEU A 101 -7.54 5.72 9.02
C LEU A 101 -6.46 4.64 8.87
N CYS A 102 -6.74 3.40 9.30
CA CYS A 102 -5.82 2.29 9.14
C CYS A 102 -5.56 1.99 7.65
N THR A 103 -6.61 1.80 6.84
CA THR A 103 -6.47 1.51 5.41
C THR A 103 -5.74 2.63 4.68
N ARG A 104 -6.13 3.89 4.92
CA ARG A 104 -5.46 5.05 4.33
C ARG A 104 -3.98 5.15 4.73
N LEU A 105 -3.64 4.83 5.98
CA LEU A 105 -2.24 4.82 6.43
C LEU A 105 -1.44 3.72 5.72
N LEU A 106 -2.02 2.51 5.57
CA LEU A 106 -1.40 1.42 4.83
C LEU A 106 -1.19 1.81 3.37
N ASP A 107 -2.23 2.32 2.71
CA ASP A 107 -2.19 2.75 1.31
C ASP A 107 -1.13 3.84 1.09
N LEU A 108 -1.09 4.85 1.95
CA LEU A 108 -0.08 5.93 1.88
C LEU A 108 1.35 5.38 2.02
N ALA A 109 1.58 4.48 2.96
CA ALA A 109 2.91 3.95 3.21
C ALA A 109 3.35 2.93 2.14
N THR A 110 2.43 2.27 1.42
CA THR A 110 2.78 1.40 0.28
C THR A 110 3.32 2.12 -0.94
N PHE A 111 3.20 3.45 -1.03
CA PHE A 111 3.89 4.25 -2.06
C PHE A 111 5.42 4.30 -1.86
N ASP A 112 5.90 4.04 -0.64
CA ASP A 112 7.32 4.03 -0.35
C ASP A 112 7.91 2.63 -0.54
N LEU A 113 8.98 2.51 -1.34
CA LEU A 113 9.64 1.24 -1.59
C LEU A 113 10.26 0.63 -0.33
N GLU A 114 10.58 1.43 0.70
CA GLU A 114 11.07 0.93 1.98
C GLU A 114 10.09 -0.03 2.68
N TYR A 115 8.80 0.04 2.33
CA TYR A 115 7.76 -0.87 2.82
C TYR A 115 8.10 -2.35 2.56
N LEU A 116 8.71 -2.65 1.40
CA LEU A 116 9.03 -4.02 0.97
C LEU A 116 10.01 -4.75 1.92
N ASN A 117 10.72 -4.00 2.77
CA ASN A 117 11.59 -4.58 3.81
C ASN A 117 10.82 -5.24 4.96
N PHE A 118 9.52 -4.96 5.09
CA PHE A 118 8.65 -5.47 6.14
C PHE A 118 7.64 -6.48 5.58
N PRO A 119 7.40 -7.62 6.26
CA PRO A 119 6.33 -8.52 5.85
C PRO A 119 4.97 -7.88 6.14
N ASN A 120 3.99 -8.16 5.28
CA ASN A 120 2.63 -7.61 5.34
C ASN A 120 1.95 -7.80 6.71
N SER A 121 2.26 -8.88 7.43
CA SER A 121 1.77 -9.15 8.79
C SER A 121 2.33 -8.18 9.83
N ILE A 122 3.64 -7.88 9.80
CA ILE A 122 4.26 -6.92 10.73
C ILE A 122 3.76 -5.51 10.42
N PHE A 123 3.57 -5.19 9.15
CA PHE A 123 3.08 -3.88 8.74
C PHE A 123 1.65 -3.61 9.18
N ALA A 124 0.74 -4.58 8.98
CA ALA A 124 -0.62 -4.49 9.49
C ALA A 124 -0.65 -4.39 11.03
N ALA A 125 0.20 -5.15 11.72
CA ALA A 125 0.29 -5.07 13.18
C ALA A 125 0.82 -3.72 13.66
N ALA A 126 1.80 -3.13 12.96
CA ALA A 126 2.31 -1.80 13.27
C ALA A 126 1.22 -0.73 13.12
N CYS A 127 0.41 -0.82 12.06
CA CYS A 127 -0.72 0.06 11.82
C CYS A 127 -1.74 0.02 12.95
N ILE A 128 -2.18 -1.18 13.35
CA ILE A 128 -3.13 -1.36 14.47
C ILE A 128 -2.55 -0.79 15.76
N LYS A 129 -1.27 -1.04 16.04
CA LYS A 129 -0.62 -0.50 17.23
C LYS A 129 -0.62 1.04 17.25
N LEU A 130 -0.39 1.68 16.11
CA LEU A 130 -0.36 3.15 16.03
C LEU A 130 -1.74 3.79 16.09
N VAL A 131 -2.73 3.24 15.39
CA VAL A 131 -4.06 3.86 15.27
C VAL A 131 -4.98 3.45 16.41
N ILE A 132 -5.03 2.14 16.72
CA ILE A 132 -5.98 1.56 17.68
C ILE A 132 -5.36 1.47 19.08
N SER A 133 -4.05 1.74 19.22
CA SER A 133 -3.29 1.69 20.48
C SER A 133 -3.39 0.33 21.20
N VAL A 134 -3.57 -0.75 20.44
CA VAL A 134 -3.64 -2.12 20.96
C VAL A 134 -2.34 -2.84 20.62
N ASP A 135 -1.73 -3.45 21.64
CA ASP A 135 -0.56 -4.29 21.44
C ASP A 135 -0.96 -5.68 20.94
N ILE A 136 -0.53 -6.00 19.72
CA ILE A 136 -0.65 -7.35 19.11
C ILE A 136 0.44 -8.30 19.63
N PHE A 137 1.36 -7.81 20.46
CA PHE A 137 2.42 -8.58 21.11
C PHE A 137 1.98 -9.91 21.73
N PRO A 138 0.79 -10.04 22.38
CA PRO A 138 0.36 -11.30 22.98
C PRO A 138 0.13 -12.42 21.94
N LEU A 139 -0.08 -12.08 20.67
CA LEU A 139 -0.40 -13.05 19.61
C LEU A 139 0.84 -13.70 18.98
N TYR A 140 2.03 -13.10 19.15
CA TYR A 140 3.28 -13.61 18.55
C TYR A 140 4.44 -13.55 19.56
N CYS A 141 4.75 -14.69 20.19
CA CYS A 141 5.82 -14.81 21.20
C CYS A 141 7.26 -14.81 20.65
N HIS A 142 7.51 -14.46 19.38
CA HIS A 142 8.85 -14.57 18.80
C HIS A 142 9.68 -13.27 18.95
N PRO A 143 10.88 -13.29 19.56
CA PRO A 143 11.66 -12.07 19.83
C PRO A 143 12.08 -11.31 18.56
N LYS A 144 12.40 -11.99 17.45
CA LYS A 144 12.71 -11.31 16.16
C LYS A 144 11.52 -10.52 15.58
N PHE A 145 10.29 -10.91 15.92
CA PHE A 145 9.08 -10.18 15.50
C PHE A 145 8.99 -8.84 16.23
N SER A 146 9.36 -8.80 17.52
CA SER A 146 9.32 -7.59 18.34
C SER A 146 10.18 -6.44 17.81
N LEU A 147 11.40 -6.75 17.36
CA LEU A 147 12.35 -5.74 16.87
C LEU A 147 11.90 -5.16 15.53
N LYS A 148 11.51 -6.04 14.59
CA LYS A 148 10.99 -5.62 13.29
C LYS A 148 9.71 -4.80 13.43
N LEU A 149 8.83 -5.17 14.36
CA LEU A 149 7.62 -4.42 14.66
C LEU A 149 7.94 -3.02 15.17
N LYS A 150 8.88 -2.87 16.11
CA LYS A 150 9.33 -1.55 16.61
C LYS A 150 9.86 -0.66 15.48
N ASN A 151 10.74 -1.20 14.63
CA ASN A 151 11.29 -0.46 13.49
C ASN A 151 10.18 -0.03 12.52
N CYS A 152 9.26 -0.94 12.19
CA CYS A 152 8.12 -0.65 11.33
C CYS A 152 7.19 0.40 11.93
N THR A 153 6.90 0.34 13.24
CA THR A 153 6.06 1.33 13.92
C THR A 153 6.70 2.72 13.93
N PHE A 154 8.01 2.80 14.18
CA PHE A 154 8.73 4.07 14.13
C PHE A 154 8.70 4.66 12.72
N TRP A 155 8.96 3.84 11.70
CA TRP A 155 8.89 4.26 10.31
C TRP A 155 7.48 4.74 9.92
N LEU A 156 6.44 3.96 10.26
CA LEU A 156 5.06 4.24 9.92
C LEU A 156 4.49 5.48 10.64
N SER A 157 5.00 5.78 11.85
CA SER A 157 4.58 6.94 12.63
C SER A 157 4.78 8.28 11.92
N LYS A 158 5.80 8.36 11.05
CA LYS A 158 6.07 9.55 10.22
C LYS A 158 4.92 9.85 9.27
N TYR A 159 4.31 8.82 8.68
CA TYR A 159 3.17 8.98 7.76
C TYR A 159 1.90 9.34 8.50
N LEU A 160 1.69 8.78 9.70
CA LEU A 160 0.54 9.10 10.54
C LEU A 160 0.52 10.58 10.95
N GLN A 161 1.68 11.16 11.31
CA GLN A 161 1.80 12.58 11.62
C GLN A 161 1.35 13.45 10.44
N ASN A 162 1.77 13.11 9.22
CA ASN A 162 1.38 13.85 8.01
C ASN A 162 -0.12 13.78 7.72
N ILE A 163 -0.74 12.61 7.95
CA ILE A 163 -2.19 12.45 7.80
C ILE A 163 -2.92 13.32 8.83
N ASN A 164 -2.49 13.32 10.09
CA ASN A 164 -3.14 14.10 11.16
C ASN A 164 -3.01 15.62 10.94
N VAL A 165 -1.85 16.10 10.49
CA VAL A 165 -1.66 17.51 10.12
C VAL A 165 -2.66 17.92 9.04
N ARG A 166 -2.91 17.06 8.06
CA ARG A 166 -3.84 17.35 6.97
C ARG A 166 -5.31 17.24 7.38
N LEU A 167 -5.68 16.28 8.22
CA LEU A 167 -7.04 16.19 8.77
C LEU A 167 -7.40 17.46 9.56
N ASN A 168 -6.43 18.02 10.30
CA ASN A 168 -6.59 19.26 11.04
C ASN A 168 -6.63 20.50 10.13
N SER A 169 -5.95 20.50 8.99
CA SER A 169 -5.93 21.65 8.07
C SER A 169 -7.12 21.69 7.11
N SER A 170 -7.71 20.54 6.78
CA SER A 170 -8.56 20.43 5.58
C SER A 170 -10.06 20.40 5.87
N ASN A 171 -10.52 20.24 7.12
CA ASN A 171 -11.94 19.94 7.42
C ASN A 171 -12.52 18.88 6.45
N GLU A 172 -11.66 17.96 5.96
CA GLU A 172 -12.04 16.97 4.96
C GLU A 172 -12.95 15.97 5.67
N LYS A 173 -14.25 16.09 5.37
CA LYS A 173 -15.25 15.11 5.80
C LYS A 173 -14.82 13.78 5.22
N PHE A 174 -14.52 12.81 6.09
CA PHE A 174 -14.43 11.39 5.71
C PHE A 174 -15.54 11.10 4.70
N ILE A 175 -15.19 10.55 3.53
CA ILE A 175 -16.17 10.17 2.51
C ILE A 175 -17.24 9.33 3.22
N ASN A 176 -18.43 9.91 3.34
CA ASN A 176 -19.56 9.32 4.05
C ASN A 176 -20.08 8.14 3.24
N TYR A 177 -19.37 7.01 3.29
CA TYR A 177 -20.01 5.74 2.98
C TYR A 177 -21.09 5.52 4.04
N LYS A 178 -22.29 5.18 3.59
CA LYS A 178 -23.55 5.12 4.34
C LYS A 178 -23.45 4.63 5.80
N THR A 179 -24.36 5.19 6.58
CA THR A 179 -24.65 5.12 8.01
C THR A 179 -24.83 3.70 8.56
N GLU A 180 -23.73 3.00 8.82
CA GLU A 180 -23.65 2.01 9.89
C GLU A 180 -22.36 2.32 10.68
N ASN A 181 -22.51 2.61 11.97
CA ASN A 181 -21.43 3.13 12.81
C ASN A 181 -20.35 2.08 13.13
N GLU A 182 -20.62 0.81 12.83
CA GLU A 182 -19.76 -0.33 13.10
C GLU A 182 -19.47 -1.09 11.81
N ILE A 183 -18.21 -1.51 11.63
CA ILE A 183 -17.85 -2.37 10.50
C ILE A 183 -18.22 -3.81 10.85
N CYS A 184 -19.07 -4.42 10.03
CA CYS A 184 -19.37 -5.83 10.14
C CYS A 184 -18.15 -6.65 9.69
N LEU A 185 -17.31 -7.05 10.66
CA LEU A 185 -16.16 -7.96 10.44
C LEU A 185 -16.57 -9.32 9.83
N ARG A 186 -17.88 -9.60 9.75
CA ARG A 186 -18.48 -10.82 9.18
C ARG A 186 -18.60 -10.77 7.65
N LEU A 187 -18.56 -9.58 7.04
CA LEU A 187 -18.66 -9.36 5.58
C LEU A 187 -17.52 -8.42 5.12
N PRO A 188 -16.25 -8.88 5.14
CA PRO A 188 -15.09 -8.03 4.86
C PRO A 188 -15.08 -7.42 3.46
N HIS A 189 -15.73 -8.06 2.48
CA HIS A 189 -15.75 -7.62 1.08
C HIS A 189 -16.44 -6.27 0.88
N LEU A 190 -17.48 -5.94 1.66
CA LEU A 190 -18.21 -4.68 1.50
C LEU A 190 -17.49 -3.49 2.16
N SER A 191 -16.62 -3.77 3.14
CA SER A 191 -15.81 -2.78 3.85
C SER A 191 -14.47 -2.45 3.18
N LEU A 192 -14.08 -3.19 2.14
CA LEU A 192 -12.76 -3.09 1.48
C LEU A 192 -12.80 -2.36 0.14
N ILE A 193 -13.88 -1.64 -0.19
CA ILE A 193 -13.90 -0.83 -1.41
C ILE A 193 -12.74 0.17 -1.35
N GLN A 194 -11.83 0.07 -2.30
CA GLN A 194 -10.67 0.96 -2.38
C GLN A 194 -11.16 2.39 -2.62
N SER A 195 -10.77 3.31 -1.73
CA SER A 195 -11.03 4.74 -1.87
C SER A 195 -9.78 5.42 -2.39
N TYR A 196 -9.91 6.18 -3.49
CA TYR A 196 -8.83 7.03 -3.99
C TYR A 196 -8.88 8.39 -3.30
N ASP A 197 -7.75 8.78 -2.70
CA ASP A 197 -7.56 10.06 -2.03
C ASP A 197 -6.33 10.80 -2.61
N SER A 198 -6.11 12.04 -2.18
CA SER A 198 -4.90 12.85 -2.44
C SER A 198 -3.64 12.32 -1.72
N ASN A 199 -3.47 11.00 -1.63
CA ASN A 199 -2.35 10.35 -0.96
C ASN A 199 -1.01 10.70 -1.63
N ILE A 200 -1.01 10.89 -2.96
CA ILE A 200 0.21 11.30 -3.69
C ILE A 200 0.70 12.69 -3.27
N ASP A 201 -0.20 13.64 -3.00
CA ASP A 201 0.17 14.98 -2.52
C ASP A 201 0.76 14.93 -1.11
N ILE A 202 0.23 14.04 -0.26
CA ILE A 202 0.71 13.82 1.11
C ILE A 202 2.11 13.19 1.08
N PHE A 203 2.32 12.25 0.16
CA PHE A 203 3.61 11.64 -0.06
C PHE A 203 4.64 12.65 -0.60
N ASN A 204 4.27 13.44 -1.60
CA ASN A 204 5.18 14.43 -2.22
C ASN A 204 5.61 15.55 -1.24
N LYS A 205 4.72 16.02 -0.36
CA LYS A 205 5.12 16.97 0.70
C LYS A 205 6.19 16.40 1.64
N LYS A 206 6.23 15.07 1.82
CA LYS A 206 7.27 14.40 2.62
C LYS A 206 8.60 14.33 1.88
N THR A 207 8.60 14.03 0.57
CA THR A 207 9.84 14.00 -0.22
C THR A 207 10.49 15.39 -0.22
N GLU A 208 9.73 16.46 -0.39
CA GLU A 208 10.24 17.85 -0.28
C GLU A 208 10.89 18.13 1.09
N VAL A 209 10.26 17.74 2.19
CA VAL A 209 10.81 17.95 3.55
C VAL A 209 12.09 17.12 3.79
N ASN A 210 12.16 15.91 3.24
CA ASN A 210 13.35 15.07 3.33
C ASN A 210 14.51 15.59 2.46
N PHE A 211 14.24 16.12 1.26
CA PHE A 211 15.25 16.76 0.42
C PHE A 211 15.85 18.02 1.08
N ILE A 212 15.01 18.85 1.72
CA ILE A 212 15.48 20.04 2.46
C ILE A 212 16.36 19.66 3.66
N HIS A 213 16.12 18.49 4.27
CA HIS A 213 16.92 17.98 5.39
C HIS A 213 18.19 17.24 4.94
N SER A 214 18.22 16.61 3.76
CA SER A 214 19.44 16.01 3.20
C SER A 214 20.44 17.05 2.70
N ASP A 215 19.98 18.18 2.17
CA ASP A 215 20.86 19.26 1.68
C ASP A 215 21.56 20.04 2.80
N LYS A 216 21.05 19.93 4.03
CA LYS A 216 21.72 20.50 5.22
C LYS A 216 22.85 19.63 5.77
N HIS A 217 22.94 18.36 5.36
CA HIS A 217 23.99 17.44 5.81
C HIS A 217 25.12 17.22 4.79
N THR A 218 24.97 17.66 3.54
CA THR A 218 26.01 17.56 2.50
C THR A 218 26.85 18.83 2.32
N SER A 219 26.57 19.91 3.07
CA SER A 219 27.31 21.18 3.01
C SER A 219 28.44 21.34 4.04
N LYS A 220 28.93 20.23 4.62
CA LYS A 220 30.15 20.18 5.47
C LYS A 220 30.92 18.89 5.24
N ILE A 221 31.56 18.76 4.08
CA ILE A 221 32.73 17.89 3.91
C ILE A 221 33.82 18.76 3.28
N ASP A 222 34.91 18.90 4.01
CA ASP A 222 35.93 19.92 3.90
C ASP A 222 36.67 19.94 2.55
N SER A 223 36.72 21.13 1.94
CA SER A 223 37.63 21.49 0.87
C SER A 223 39.00 21.89 1.44
N SER A 224 39.70 20.96 2.09
CA SER A 224 41.11 21.13 2.47
C SER A 224 41.81 19.80 2.75
N ALA A 225 42.13 19.04 1.71
CA ALA A 225 43.21 18.03 1.70
C ALA A 225 43.44 17.48 0.28
N ILE A 226 43.99 18.30 -0.62
CA ILE A 226 44.70 17.81 -1.80
C ILE A 226 45.96 18.67 -1.97
N ILE A 227 47.04 18.24 -1.33
CA ILE A 227 48.41 18.18 -1.87
C ILE A 227 49.00 16.87 -1.38
#